data_AF-A0A6B2LN79-F1
#
_entry.id   AF-A0A6B2LN79-F1
#
_cell.length_a   1.000
_cell.length_b   1.000
_cell.length_c   1.000
_cell.angle_alpha   90.00
_cell.angle_beta   90.00
_cell.angle_gamma   90.00
#
_symmetry.space_group_name_H-M   'P 1'
#
loop_
_entity.id
_entity.type
_entity.pdbx_description
1 polymer ?
#
loop_
_entity_poly.entity_id
_entity_poly.type
_entity_poly.pdbx_seq_one_letter_code
_entity_poly.pdbx_strand_id
1 'polypeptide(L)'
;MYELEESKGMEEDEEQFSQEFMLPPVQNADPSIPWVKPKYYNRVKTGYEWNKYNQIHYDVDSPPPKVVQGYKFSIFYPDLYDKSTTPTYRLIPTENPELMILHFKAGPPYLDIAFKIVNGEWEYSQKTGFKCMYSNGILYLWFNFKKYRYRR
;
A
#
# COMPACT_ATOMS: atom_id res chain seq x y z
N MET A 1 10.93 15.89 -3.09
CA MET A 1 9.75 15.17 -2.58
C MET A 1 9.94 13.66 -2.68
N TYR A 2 10.11 13.11 -3.89
CA TYR A 2 10.42 11.70 -4.09
C TYR A 2 11.73 11.27 -3.39
N GLU A 3 12.84 11.96 -3.68
CA GLU A 3 14.16 11.69 -3.08
C GLU A 3 14.18 11.83 -1.55
N LEU A 4 13.29 12.65 -0.99
CA LEU A 4 13.19 12.85 0.46
C LEU A 4 12.46 11.69 1.16
N GLU A 5 11.45 11.11 0.51
CA GLU A 5 10.80 9.88 1.02
C GLU A 5 11.70 8.65 0.82
N GLU A 6 12.51 8.65 -0.24
CA GLU A 6 13.53 7.64 -0.50
C GLU A 6 14.67 7.72 0.54
N SER A 7 15.14 8.94 0.86
CA SER A 7 16.20 9.15 1.86
C SER A 7 15.80 8.85 3.29
N LYS A 8 14.51 8.69 3.60
CA LYS A 8 14.03 8.34 4.95
C LYS A 8 14.47 6.94 5.41
N GLY A 9 15.13 6.16 4.55
CA GLY A 9 15.61 4.82 4.87
C GLY A 9 14.47 3.81 4.99
N MET A 10 14.76 2.53 4.77
CA MET A 10 13.84 1.43 5.03
C MET A 10 14.13 0.84 6.41
N GLU A 11 13.09 0.43 7.13
CA GLU A 11 13.27 -0.43 8.31
C GLU A 11 13.79 -1.82 7.84
N GLU A 12 14.45 -2.59 8.72
CA GLU A 12 15.01 -3.91 8.36
C GLU A 12 13.95 -4.90 7.84
N ASP A 13 12.69 -4.70 8.21
CA ASP A 13 11.56 -5.53 7.81
C ASP A 13 10.73 -4.92 6.66
N GLU A 14 11.23 -3.86 6.02
CA GLU A 14 10.62 -3.21 4.86
C GLU A 14 11.38 -3.46 3.57
N GLU A 15 10.63 -3.75 2.52
CA GLU A 15 11.15 -3.94 1.17
C GLU A 15 10.36 -3.04 0.20
N GLN A 16 10.99 -2.60 -0.89
CA GLN A 16 10.31 -1.81 -1.91
C GLN A 16 9.21 -2.64 -2.58
N PHE A 17 8.05 -2.03 -2.80
CA PHE A 17 6.89 -2.68 -3.40
C PHE A 17 6.46 -1.96 -4.69
N SER A 18 6.42 -2.70 -5.80
CA SER A 18 6.08 -2.14 -7.13
C SER A 18 5.13 -3.03 -7.94
N GLN A 19 4.42 -3.95 -7.28
CA GLN A 19 3.50 -4.85 -7.97
C GLN A 19 2.16 -4.16 -8.29
N GLU A 20 2.17 -3.44 -9.40
CA GLU A 20 0.99 -2.77 -9.93
C GLU A 20 -0.02 -3.75 -10.54
N PHE A 21 -1.29 -3.37 -10.43
CA PHE A 21 -2.39 -4.01 -11.12
C PHE A 21 -2.79 -3.15 -12.33
N MET A 22 -2.80 -3.74 -13.51
CA MET A 22 -3.18 -3.07 -14.75
C MET A 22 -4.68 -2.81 -14.75
N LEU A 23 -5.07 -1.54 -14.58
CA LEU A 23 -6.45 -1.11 -14.70
C LEU A 23 -6.88 -1.11 -16.19
N PRO A 24 -8.17 -1.38 -16.47
CA PRO A 24 -8.70 -1.20 -17.80
C PRO A 24 -8.58 0.26 -18.24
N PRO A 25 -8.43 0.54 -19.55
CA PRO A 25 -8.37 1.90 -20.07
C PRO A 25 -9.61 2.71 -19.66
N VAL A 26 -9.41 3.97 -19.31
CA VAL A 26 -10.51 4.89 -19.00
C VAL A 26 -11.27 5.18 -20.30
N GLN A 27 -12.47 4.61 -20.44
CA GLN A 27 -13.27 4.64 -21.68
C GLN A 27 -13.69 6.06 -22.12
N ASN A 28 -13.69 7.04 -21.21
CA ASN A 28 -14.10 8.43 -21.46
C ASN A 28 -13.06 9.45 -20.98
N ALA A 29 -11.76 9.14 -21.12
CA ALA A 29 -10.71 10.10 -20.80
C ALA A 29 -10.77 11.27 -21.79
N ASP A 30 -10.77 12.50 -21.27
CA ASP A 30 -10.69 13.71 -22.10
C ASP A 30 -9.33 13.73 -22.84
N PRO A 31 -9.31 13.69 -24.19
CA PRO A 31 -8.07 13.69 -24.97
C PRO A 31 -7.27 14.99 -24.87
N SER A 32 -7.89 16.08 -24.42
CA SER A 32 -7.22 17.38 -24.24
C SER A 32 -6.35 17.44 -22.98
N ILE A 33 -6.57 16.52 -22.02
CA ILE A 33 -5.81 16.46 -20.78
C ILE A 33 -4.56 15.60 -21.00
N PRO A 34 -3.35 16.13 -20.72
CA PRO A 34 -2.13 15.33 -20.78
C PRO A 34 -2.07 14.42 -19.54
N TRP A 35 -2.72 13.25 -19.61
CA TRP A 35 -2.77 12.31 -18.50
C TRP A 35 -1.39 11.75 -18.16
N VAL A 36 -1.01 11.82 -16.88
CA VAL A 36 0.30 11.39 -16.37
C VAL A 36 0.14 10.30 -15.32
N LYS A 37 0.97 9.27 -15.38
CA LYS A 37 1.04 8.27 -14.32
C LYS A 37 1.72 8.88 -13.08
N PRO A 38 1.06 8.87 -11.90
CA PRO A 38 1.68 9.39 -10.68
C PRO A 38 2.92 8.60 -10.29
N LYS A 39 3.89 9.29 -9.71
CA LYS A 39 5.03 8.64 -9.05
C LYS A 39 4.57 8.06 -7.72
N TYR A 40 5.25 7.02 -7.24
CA TYR A 40 5.00 6.45 -5.93
C TYR A 40 6.27 5.87 -5.33
N TYR A 41 6.29 5.76 -4.01
CA TYR A 41 7.33 5.07 -3.27
C TYR A 41 6.65 4.20 -2.22
N ASN A 42 6.36 2.96 -2.61
CA ASN A 42 5.63 2.02 -1.77
C ASN A 42 6.58 1.03 -1.13
N ARG A 43 6.25 0.62 0.09
CA ARG A 43 6.98 -0.41 0.83
C ARG A 43 6.02 -1.48 1.31
N VAL A 44 6.50 -2.72 1.33
CA VAL A 44 5.83 -3.84 1.95
C VAL A 44 6.60 -4.19 3.23
N LYS A 45 5.87 -4.32 4.34
CA LYS A 45 6.46 -4.80 5.59
C LYS A 45 6.26 -6.30 5.66
N THR A 46 7.35 -7.05 5.74
CA THR A 46 7.33 -8.52 5.82
C THR A 46 7.90 -8.97 7.15
N GLY A 47 7.48 -10.12 7.66
CA GLY A 47 8.06 -10.63 8.89
C GLY A 47 7.62 -12.04 9.20
N TYR A 48 8.18 -12.60 10.26
CA TYR A 48 7.89 -13.97 10.67
C TYR A 48 6.66 -14.02 11.57
N GLU A 49 5.83 -15.03 11.36
CA GLU A 49 4.71 -15.34 12.26
C GLU A 49 5.00 -16.64 13.02
N TRP A 50 5.34 -16.53 14.31
CA TRP A 50 5.61 -17.68 15.17
C TRP A 50 4.32 -18.24 15.79
N ASN A 51 3.43 -18.76 14.95
CA ASN A 51 2.25 -19.50 15.42
C ASN A 51 2.63 -20.89 15.97
N LYS A 52 1.70 -21.60 16.63
CA LYS A 52 1.98 -22.93 17.24
C LYS A 52 2.54 -23.93 16.23
N TYR A 53 2.05 -23.92 15.00
CA TYR A 53 2.54 -24.80 13.94
C TYR A 53 3.98 -24.44 13.58
N ASN A 54 4.26 -23.16 13.36
CA ASN A 54 5.59 -22.70 13.00
C ASN A 54 6.60 -22.93 14.13
N GLN A 55 6.20 -22.81 15.40
CA GLN A 55 7.07 -23.12 16.55
C GLN A 55 7.47 -24.60 16.64
N ILE A 56 6.72 -25.51 16.02
CA ILE A 56 7.04 -26.95 16.01
C ILE A 56 8.00 -27.29 14.85
N HIS A 57 7.92 -26.54 13.74
CA HIS A 57 8.58 -26.88 12.49
C HIS A 57 9.76 -26.00 12.11
N TYR A 58 9.89 -24.84 12.75
CA TYR A 58 10.93 -23.85 12.47
C TYR A 58 11.61 -23.41 13.76
N ASP A 59 12.84 -22.92 13.63
CA ASP A 59 13.65 -22.40 14.73
C ASP A 59 14.36 -21.10 14.29
N VAL A 60 15.16 -20.53 15.19
CA VAL A 60 15.81 -19.23 14.94
C VAL A 60 16.79 -19.30 13.76
N ASP A 61 17.41 -20.45 13.54
CA ASP A 61 18.40 -20.66 12.49
C ASP A 61 17.74 -21.01 11.14
N SER A 62 16.53 -21.57 11.19
CA SER A 62 15.68 -21.91 10.04
C SER A 62 14.27 -21.34 10.23
N PRO A 63 14.08 -20.02 10.11
CA PRO A 63 12.80 -19.37 10.38
C PRO A 63 11.74 -19.71 9.33
N PRO A 64 10.44 -19.57 9.66
CA PRO A 64 9.37 -19.78 8.69
C PRO A 64 9.46 -18.79 7.52
N PRO A 65 8.77 -19.05 6.39
CA PRO A 65 8.66 -18.06 5.33
C PRO A 65 8.10 -16.73 5.85
N LYS A 66 8.66 -15.61 5.37
CA LYS A 66 8.14 -14.28 5.73
C LYS A 66 6.72 -14.11 5.18
N VAL A 67 5.85 -13.55 6.00
CA VAL A 67 4.49 -13.16 5.62
C VAL A 67 4.38 -11.64 5.56
N VAL A 68 3.47 -11.13 4.73
CA VAL A 68 3.18 -9.69 4.67
C VAL A 68 2.47 -9.26 5.95
N GLN A 69 3.04 -8.28 6.66
CA GLN A 69 2.48 -7.71 7.88
C GLN A 69 1.81 -6.35 7.66
N GLY A 70 2.05 -5.70 6.54
CA GLY A 70 1.49 -4.39 6.24
C GLY A 70 2.07 -3.77 4.97
N TYR A 71 1.54 -2.60 4.63
CA TYR A 71 2.00 -1.82 3.48
C TYR A 71 2.11 -0.34 3.84
N LYS A 72 3.09 0.33 3.25
CA LYS A 72 3.25 1.79 3.30
C LYS A 72 3.22 2.33 1.88
N PHE A 73 2.05 2.83 1.45
CA PHE A 73 1.89 3.51 0.17
C PHE A 73 2.16 5.00 0.33
N SER A 74 2.99 5.55 -0.57
CA SER A 74 3.25 6.99 -0.65
C SER A 74 3.15 7.40 -2.11
N ILE A 75 2.01 7.98 -2.49
CA ILE A 75 1.69 8.33 -3.88
C ILE A 75 1.82 9.85 -4.07
N PHE A 76 2.51 10.27 -5.11
CA PHE A 76 2.82 11.68 -5.36
C PHE A 76 1.85 12.29 -6.38
N TYR A 77 1.11 13.31 -5.93
CA TYR A 77 0.17 14.12 -6.68
C TYR A 77 0.45 15.64 -6.52
N PRO A 78 1.68 16.14 -6.77
CA PRO A 78 2.01 17.57 -6.57
C PRO A 78 1.22 18.55 -7.46
N ASP A 79 0.82 18.12 -8.66
CA ASP A 79 0.32 18.99 -9.73
C ASP A 79 -1.18 18.80 -10.03
N LEU A 80 -1.99 18.48 -9.01
CA LEU A 80 -3.44 18.39 -9.20
C LEU A 80 -4.02 19.72 -9.71
N TYR A 81 -4.84 19.64 -10.76
CA TYR A 81 -5.51 20.81 -11.32
C TYR A 81 -6.45 21.47 -10.31
N ASP A 82 -7.27 20.64 -9.65
CA ASP A 82 -8.13 21.07 -8.56
C ASP A 82 -7.54 20.63 -7.22
N LYS A 83 -6.98 21.59 -6.48
CA LYS A 83 -6.41 21.37 -5.16
C LYS A 83 -7.46 21.13 -4.07
N SER A 84 -8.75 21.37 -4.35
CA SER A 84 -9.84 21.04 -3.43
C SER A 84 -10.20 19.55 -3.49
N THR A 85 -9.92 18.89 -4.62
CA THR A 85 -10.10 17.45 -4.78
C THR A 85 -9.00 16.71 -4.03
N THR A 86 -9.41 15.90 -3.05
CA THR A 86 -8.49 15.04 -2.28
C THR A 86 -8.40 13.67 -2.94
N PRO A 87 -7.19 13.14 -3.18
CA PRO A 87 -7.01 11.77 -3.65
C PRO A 87 -7.63 10.75 -2.69
N THR A 88 -8.32 9.77 -3.25
CA THR A 88 -9.03 8.72 -2.52
C THR A 88 -8.53 7.34 -2.93
N TYR A 89 -8.88 6.33 -2.15
CA TYR A 89 -8.62 4.94 -2.50
C TYR A 89 -9.87 4.09 -2.26
N ARG A 90 -9.92 2.93 -2.90
CA ARG A 90 -10.94 1.91 -2.67
C ARG A 90 -10.34 0.52 -2.75
N LEU A 91 -10.97 -0.42 -2.04
CA LEU A 91 -10.63 -1.83 -2.08
C LEU A 91 -11.62 -2.54 -2.99
N ILE A 92 -11.09 -3.32 -3.94
CA ILE A 92 -11.88 -4.10 -4.89
C ILE A 92 -11.55 -5.58 -4.65
N PRO A 93 -12.54 -6.44 -4.36
CA PRO A 93 -12.29 -7.87 -4.20
C PRO A 93 -11.82 -8.50 -5.51
N THR A 94 -10.98 -9.55 -5.41
CA THR A 94 -10.56 -10.34 -6.57
C THR A 94 -11.19 -11.73 -6.54
N GLU A 95 -10.98 -12.52 -7.59
CA GLU A 95 -11.39 -13.93 -7.64
C GLU A 95 -10.76 -14.76 -6.52
N ASN A 96 -9.54 -14.42 -6.09
CA ASN A 96 -8.91 -15.03 -4.94
C ASN A 96 -9.29 -14.26 -3.66
N PRO A 97 -9.96 -14.89 -2.67
CA PRO A 97 -10.36 -14.23 -1.43
C PRO A 97 -9.17 -13.76 -0.57
N GLU A 98 -7.97 -14.32 -0.76
CA GLU A 98 -6.76 -13.91 -0.06
C GLU A 98 -6.13 -12.63 -0.61
N LEU A 99 -6.62 -12.12 -1.75
CA LEU A 99 -6.06 -10.97 -2.45
C LEU A 99 -7.14 -9.93 -2.75
N MET A 100 -6.75 -8.66 -2.70
CA MET A 100 -7.60 -7.52 -3.06
C MET A 100 -6.82 -6.53 -3.93
N ILE A 101 -7.53 -5.72 -4.68
CA ILE A 101 -6.96 -4.62 -5.46
C ILE A 101 -7.18 -3.33 -4.69
N LEU A 102 -6.08 -2.66 -4.34
CA LEU A 102 -6.09 -1.31 -3.79
C LEU A 102 -5.98 -0.30 -4.93
N HIS A 103 -7.07 0.43 -5.19
CA HIS A 103 -7.21 1.35 -6.31
C HIS A 103 -7.19 2.79 -5.81
N PHE A 104 -6.20 3.57 -6.24
CA PHE A 104 -6.05 4.99 -5.95
C PHE A 104 -6.57 5.87 -7.09
N LYS A 105 -7.29 6.93 -6.72
CA LYS A 105 -7.88 7.91 -7.63
C LYS A 105 -7.60 9.33 -7.13
N ALA A 106 -7.12 10.21 -8.00
CA ALA A 106 -6.80 11.60 -7.64
C ALA A 106 -7.50 12.65 -8.50
N GLY A 107 -7.74 12.35 -9.77
CA GLY A 107 -8.26 13.31 -10.76
C GLY A 107 -7.16 13.92 -11.63
N PRO A 108 -7.53 14.80 -12.59
CA PRO A 108 -6.59 15.38 -13.54
C PRO A 108 -5.42 16.13 -12.89
N PRO A 109 -4.20 16.02 -13.44
CA PRO A 109 -3.82 15.29 -14.66
C PRO A 109 -3.44 13.82 -14.41
N TYR A 110 -3.68 13.27 -13.21
CA TYR A 110 -3.15 11.96 -12.85
C TYR A 110 -4.07 10.81 -13.26
N LEU A 111 -3.46 9.77 -13.81
CA LEU A 111 -4.12 8.48 -14.02
C LEU A 111 -4.33 7.76 -12.69
N ASP A 112 -5.43 7.03 -12.64
CA ASP A 112 -5.69 6.09 -11.56
C ASP A 112 -4.64 4.97 -11.58
N ILE A 113 -4.18 4.55 -10.40
CA ILE A 113 -3.22 3.45 -10.24
C ILE A 113 -3.79 2.43 -9.28
N ALA A 114 -3.40 1.17 -9.44
CA ALA A 114 -3.84 0.11 -8.55
C ALA A 114 -2.72 -0.86 -8.23
N PHE A 115 -2.83 -1.52 -7.08
CA PHE A 115 -1.88 -2.51 -6.61
C PHE A 115 -2.62 -3.74 -6.11
N LYS A 116 -2.04 -4.92 -6.35
CA LYS A 116 -2.55 -6.17 -5.80
C LYS A 116 -1.94 -6.39 -4.43
N ILE A 117 -2.77 -6.45 -3.39
CA ILE A 117 -2.33 -6.62 -2.00
C ILE A 117 -3.01 -7.82 -1.35
N VAL A 118 -2.44 -8.31 -0.24
CA VAL A 118 -3.07 -9.33 0.60
C VAL A 118 -4.36 -8.79 1.20
N ASN A 119 -5.41 -9.62 1.20
CA ASN A 119 -6.65 -9.34 1.90
C ASN A 119 -6.53 -9.70 3.38
N GLY A 120 -6.42 -8.69 4.24
CA GLY A 120 -6.36 -8.87 5.69
C GLY A 120 -6.99 -7.69 6.41
N GLU A 121 -7.40 -7.89 7.66
CA GLU A 121 -8.00 -6.83 8.47
C GLU A 121 -6.93 -5.80 8.87
N TRP A 122 -7.20 -4.51 8.63
CA TRP A 122 -6.26 -3.43 8.94
C TRP A 122 -6.34 -3.03 10.41
N GLU A 123 -5.19 -2.72 10.99
CA GLU A 123 -5.07 -2.06 12.29
C GLU A 123 -5.10 -0.54 12.08
N TYR A 124 -6.15 0.12 12.58
CA TYR A 124 -6.39 1.56 12.39
C TYR A 124 -5.76 2.44 13.47
N SER A 125 -5.06 1.84 14.45
CA SER A 125 -4.39 2.59 15.51
C SER A 125 -3.18 3.38 14.98
N GLN A 126 -3.18 4.69 15.20
CA GLN A 126 -2.02 5.53 14.87
C GLN A 126 -0.77 5.13 15.67
N LYS A 127 -0.94 4.57 16.87
CA LYS A 127 0.18 4.09 17.71
C LYS A 127 0.92 2.91 17.06
N THR A 128 0.24 2.14 16.23
CA THR A 128 0.80 0.99 15.52
C THR A 128 1.17 1.34 14.08
N GLY A 129 1.22 2.63 13.73
CA GLY A 129 1.71 3.11 12.44
C GLY A 129 0.64 3.35 11.37
N PHE A 130 -0.66 3.29 11.71
CA PHE A 130 -1.71 3.65 10.76
C PHE A 130 -1.62 5.14 10.39
N LYS A 131 -1.60 5.43 9.09
CA LYS A 131 -1.57 6.80 8.57
C LYS A 131 -2.36 6.85 7.27
N CYS A 132 -3.39 7.69 7.22
CA CYS A 132 -4.16 7.97 6.02
C CYS A 132 -4.31 9.48 5.90
N MET A 133 -3.46 10.14 5.10
CA MET A 133 -3.49 11.59 4.95
C MET A 133 -2.97 12.04 3.59
N TYR A 134 -3.51 13.13 3.07
CA TYR A 134 -2.99 13.84 1.91
C TYR A 134 -2.42 15.19 2.33
N SER A 135 -1.14 15.42 2.07
CA SER A 135 -0.47 16.68 2.43
C SER A 135 0.73 16.94 1.52
N ASN A 136 0.96 18.20 1.16
CA ASN A 136 2.08 18.63 0.32
C ASN A 136 2.21 17.83 -0.99
N GLY A 137 1.09 17.49 -1.62
CA GLY A 137 1.11 16.71 -2.86
C GLY A 137 1.45 15.24 -2.67
N ILE A 138 1.37 14.69 -1.46
CA ILE A 138 1.64 13.28 -1.19
C ILE A 138 0.45 12.66 -0.45
N LEU A 139 -0.09 11.58 -1.02
CA LEU A 139 -1.05 10.71 -0.35
C LEU A 139 -0.28 9.61 0.38
N TYR A 140 -0.37 9.62 1.71
CA TYR A 140 0.13 8.54 2.56
C TYR A 140 -1.01 7.61 2.92
N LEU A 141 -0.84 6.33 2.62
CA LEU A 141 -1.69 5.26 3.13
C LEU A 141 -0.80 4.15 3.69
N TRP A 142 -0.59 4.20 5.00
CA TRP A 142 0.22 3.25 5.75
C TRP A 142 -0.69 2.48 6.70
N PHE A 143 -0.59 1.16 6.66
CA PHE A 143 -1.35 0.30 7.54
C PHE A 143 -0.60 -1.00 7.79
N ASN A 144 -0.85 -1.56 8.96
CA ASN A 144 -0.43 -2.92 9.31
C ASN A 144 -1.68 -3.80 9.40
N PHE A 145 -1.51 -5.09 9.18
CA PHE A 145 -2.56 -6.07 9.43
C PHE A 145 -2.68 -6.33 10.94
N LYS A 146 -3.91 -6.60 11.38
CA LYS A 146 -4.16 -6.99 12.77
C LYS A 146 -3.45 -8.30 13.09
N LYS A 147 -2.80 -8.32 14.26
CA LYS A 147 -2.19 -9.54 14.81
C LYS A 147 -3.17 -10.17 15.78
N TYR A 148 -3.78 -11.29 15.39
CA TYR A 148 -4.61 -12.05 16.32
C TYR A 148 -3.70 -12.89 17.22
N ARG A 149 -3.54 -12.45 18.47
CA ARG A 149 -2.98 -13.34 19.50
C ARG A 149 -4.08 -14.29 19.94
N TYR A 150 -3.91 -15.58 19.65
CA TYR A 150 -4.75 -16.61 20.23
C TYR A 150 -4.68 -16.52 21.76
N ARG A 151 -5.79 -16.13 22.40
CA ARG A 151 -5.94 -16.21 23.86
C ARG A 151 -6.45 -17.62 24.19
N ARG A 152 -5.71 -18.33 25.04
CA ARG A 152 -6.12 -19.64 25.59
C ARG A 152 -7.25 -19.46 26.59
#